data_AF-A0A5Q0TRC8-F1
#
_entry.id   AF-A0A5Q0TRC8-F1
#
_cell.length_a   1.000
_cell.length_b   1.000
_cell.length_c   1.000
_cell.angle_alpha   90.00
_cell.angle_beta   90.00
_cell.angle_gamma   90.00
#
_symmetry.space_group_name_H-M   'P 1'
#
loop_
_entity.id
_entity.type
_entity.pdbx_description
1 polymer ?
#
loop_
_entity_poly.entity_id
_entity_poly.type
_entity_poly.pdbx_seq_one_letter_code
_entity_poly.pdbx_strand_id
1 'polypeptide(L)'
;MYKGMRAGEIKIIELPNVAGGITTEVLTLSRNSFFKTIIFVGEGNPNSSIETVKTHELGHAREHHGIFLELILLFLFSMIYGLIWFIVYNVFFFQNIIHISLALIIKMVLITISISIIVLLLYRVLESRADAFTFRNIGERAYNDLINTLQAMYGVTSTEDAPLWSRLTHTSSRSALKTGDALSSLNIWEFPVVLSLIESTILMIPFTSSKVIGFLFPLSYVGFLVITFLLGTIFFPILKGYYGKTTKGGRNFSFLLAGIYVFMSECELLSFPNIYLVILQFVLWGIFAFLVIKVFIKSKPIKVFLITLFTYLSINALVGTIWIVLHHGV
;
A
#
# COMPACT_ATOMS: atom_id res chain seq x y z
N MET A 1 13.88 8.60 -24.96
CA MET A 1 13.28 7.26 -25.11
C MET A 1 11.91 7.30 -25.79
N TYR A 2 10.94 8.06 -25.27
CA TYR A 2 9.56 8.12 -25.77
C TYR A 2 9.32 8.99 -27.03
N LYS A 3 10.40 9.40 -27.72
CA LYS A 3 10.32 10.28 -28.89
C LYS A 3 9.69 9.49 -30.05
N GLY A 4 8.66 10.06 -30.69
CA GLY A 4 7.95 9.43 -31.81
C GLY A 4 6.80 8.50 -31.43
N MET A 5 6.64 8.14 -30.15
CA MET A 5 5.49 7.34 -29.70
C MET A 5 4.22 8.18 -29.57
N ARG A 6 3.07 7.57 -29.89
CA ARG A 6 1.73 8.14 -29.70
C ARG A 6 1.27 7.97 -28.25
N ALA A 7 0.37 8.83 -27.80
CA ALA A 7 -0.25 8.66 -26.49
C ALA A 7 -1.11 7.39 -26.46
N GLY A 8 -1.00 6.61 -25.39
CA GLY A 8 -1.64 5.30 -25.23
C GLY A 8 -0.88 4.13 -25.88
N GLU A 9 0.25 4.40 -26.55
CA GLU A 9 1.08 3.36 -27.15
C GLU A 9 1.89 2.62 -26.08
N ILE A 10 1.81 1.28 -26.12
CA ILE A 10 2.70 0.38 -25.38
C ILE A 10 3.69 -0.19 -26.38
N LYS A 11 4.98 0.15 -26.23
CA LYS A 11 6.06 -0.39 -27.07
C LYS A 11 6.87 -1.41 -26.28
N ILE A 12 7.03 -2.60 -26.85
CA ILE A 12 7.84 -3.66 -26.25
C ILE A 12 9.19 -3.71 -26.97
N ILE A 13 10.28 -3.72 -26.20
CA ILE A 13 11.65 -3.77 -26.68
C ILE A 13 12.31 -5.00 -26.07
N GLU A 14 12.68 -5.95 -26.92
CA GLU A 14 13.39 -7.15 -26.51
C GLU A 14 14.90 -6.84 -26.43
N LEU A 15 15.51 -7.17 -25.28
CA LEU A 15 16.91 -6.90 -24.98
C LEU A 15 17.69 -8.23 -24.90
N PRO A 16 18.68 -8.45 -25.78
CA PRO A 16 19.51 -9.64 -25.69
C PRO A 16 20.37 -9.60 -24.42
N ASN A 17 20.61 -10.75 -23.80
CA ASN A 17 21.49 -10.93 -22.62
C ASN A 17 21.07 -10.20 -21.34
N VAL A 18 19.85 -9.68 -21.26
CA VAL A 18 19.26 -9.17 -20.00
C VAL A 18 18.27 -10.21 -19.49
N ALA A 19 18.16 -10.39 -18.17
CA ALA A 19 17.15 -11.26 -17.57
C ALA A 19 16.07 -10.42 -16.89
N GLY A 20 14.81 -10.86 -16.99
CA GLY A 20 13.66 -10.16 -16.40
C GLY A 20 13.05 -9.11 -17.33
N GLY A 21 12.18 -8.27 -16.77
CA GLY A 21 11.51 -7.21 -17.49
C GLY A 21 11.49 -5.92 -16.69
N ILE A 22 11.25 -4.80 -17.37
CA ILE A 22 10.99 -3.53 -16.72
C ILE A 22 9.99 -2.71 -17.53
N THR A 23 8.96 -2.25 -16.85
CA THR A 23 7.97 -1.31 -17.38
C THR A 23 8.29 0.09 -16.93
N THR A 24 8.33 1.02 -17.88
CA THR A 24 8.52 2.46 -17.61
C THR A 24 7.46 3.25 -18.38
N GLU A 25 7.00 4.33 -17.75
CA GLU A 25 5.88 5.11 -18.23
C GLU A 25 6.16 6.60 -18.07
N VAL A 26 5.58 7.42 -18.94
CA VAL A 26 5.61 8.88 -18.80
C VAL A 26 4.24 9.49 -19.01
N LEU A 27 3.97 10.57 -18.28
CA LEU A 27 2.78 11.39 -18.48
C LEU A 27 2.84 12.15 -19.80
N THR A 28 1.69 12.29 -20.44
CA THR A 28 1.54 13.07 -21.67
C THR A 28 0.31 13.95 -21.61
N LEU A 29 0.43 15.14 -22.20
CA LEU A 29 -0.69 16.05 -22.41
C LEU A 29 -1.40 15.66 -23.71
N SER A 30 -2.24 14.63 -23.66
CA SER A 30 -3.06 14.19 -24.78
C SER A 30 -4.49 13.91 -24.32
N ARG A 31 -5.46 14.23 -25.19
CA ARG A 31 -6.89 14.01 -24.93
C ARG A 31 -7.29 12.53 -25.00
N ASN A 32 -6.50 11.68 -25.66
CA ASN A 32 -6.85 10.29 -25.91
C ASN A 32 -6.28 9.33 -24.86
N SER A 33 -5.10 9.63 -24.31
CA SER A 33 -4.48 8.89 -23.23
C SER A 33 -3.45 9.77 -22.54
N PHE A 34 -3.35 9.66 -21.22
CA PHE A 34 -2.40 10.43 -20.43
C PHE A 34 -1.03 9.76 -20.33
N PHE A 35 -0.81 8.61 -20.97
CA PHE A 35 0.39 7.79 -20.75
C PHE A 35 1.06 7.37 -22.05
N LYS A 36 2.38 7.19 -22.00
CA LYS A 36 3.17 6.40 -22.95
C LYS A 36 3.94 5.36 -22.16
N THR A 37 4.02 4.13 -22.67
CA THR A 37 4.60 3.02 -21.92
C THR A 37 5.62 2.29 -22.78
N ILE A 38 6.80 2.06 -22.23
CA ILE A 38 7.81 1.18 -22.84
C ILE A 38 8.04 0.02 -21.88
N ILE A 39 7.97 -1.19 -22.43
CA ILE A 39 8.30 -2.42 -21.73
C ILE A 39 9.61 -2.93 -22.33
N PHE A 40 10.60 -3.17 -21.47
CA PHE A 40 11.79 -3.89 -21.84
C PHE A 40 11.68 -5.32 -21.34
N VAL A 41 11.95 -6.30 -22.22
CA VAL A 41 11.94 -7.72 -21.86
C VAL A 41 13.29 -8.31 -22.22
N GLY A 42 13.95 -8.91 -21.25
CA GLY A 42 15.22 -9.57 -21.44
C GLY A 42 15.07 -11.00 -21.95
N GLU A 43 15.84 -11.38 -22.98
CA GLU A 43 15.84 -12.73 -23.56
C GLU A 43 16.95 -13.64 -22.98
N GLY A 44 17.75 -13.13 -22.04
CA GLY A 44 19.02 -13.72 -21.65
C GLY A 44 18.95 -14.99 -20.79
N ASN A 45 17.77 -15.44 -20.36
CA ASN A 45 17.64 -16.67 -19.58
C ASN A 45 16.89 -17.74 -20.39
N PRO A 46 17.59 -18.77 -20.92
CA PRO A 46 16.99 -19.82 -21.75
C PRO A 46 15.97 -20.69 -21.01
N ASN A 47 15.94 -20.63 -19.67
CA ASN A 47 14.97 -21.34 -18.83
C ASN A 47 13.82 -20.44 -18.36
N SER A 48 13.84 -19.13 -18.66
CA SER A 48 12.74 -18.22 -18.35
C SER A 48 11.77 -18.14 -19.51
N SER A 49 10.47 -18.25 -19.22
CA SER A 49 9.44 -18.00 -20.23
C SER A 49 9.36 -16.49 -20.49
N ILE A 50 9.90 -16.06 -21.63
CA ILE A 50 9.79 -14.68 -22.13
C ILE A 50 8.32 -14.23 -22.13
N GLU A 51 7.40 -15.15 -22.44
CA GLU A 51 5.95 -14.90 -22.44
C GLU A 51 5.42 -14.54 -21.04
N THR A 52 5.87 -15.23 -20.00
CA THR A 52 5.50 -14.95 -18.60
C THR A 52 6.02 -13.60 -18.15
N VAL A 53 7.28 -13.28 -18.43
CA VAL A 53 7.86 -11.96 -18.11
C VAL A 53 7.13 -10.86 -18.87
N LYS A 54 6.92 -11.02 -20.18
CA LYS A 54 6.21 -10.05 -21.03
C LYS A 54 4.79 -9.78 -20.52
N THR A 55 4.08 -10.82 -20.09
CA THR A 55 2.71 -10.69 -19.58
C THR A 55 2.67 -10.02 -18.21
N HIS A 56 3.64 -10.28 -17.35
CA HIS A 56 3.81 -9.58 -16.07
C HIS A 56 4.01 -8.08 -16.26
N GLU A 57 4.95 -7.70 -17.13
CA GLU A 57 5.20 -6.31 -17.47
C GLU A 57 4.00 -5.63 -18.16
N LEU A 58 3.27 -6.37 -19.00
CA LEU A 58 1.98 -5.91 -19.54
C LEU A 58 0.96 -5.63 -18.43
N GLY A 59 0.97 -6.40 -17.34
CA GLY A 59 0.19 -6.13 -16.14
C GLY A 59 0.52 -4.78 -15.51
N HIS A 60 1.81 -4.49 -15.32
CA HIS A 60 2.27 -3.19 -14.84
C HIS A 60 1.85 -2.04 -15.76
N ALA A 61 1.99 -2.21 -17.08
CA ALA A 61 1.62 -1.21 -18.07
C ALA A 61 0.12 -0.92 -18.10
N ARG A 62 -0.74 -1.95 -17.98
CA ARG A 62 -2.20 -1.79 -18.02
C ARG A 62 -2.77 -1.08 -16.81
N GLU A 63 -2.11 -1.21 -15.67
CA GLU A 63 -2.55 -0.60 -14.40
C GLU A 63 -1.71 0.63 -14.03
N HIS A 64 -0.82 1.08 -14.92
CA HIS A 64 0.01 2.27 -14.76
C HIS A 64 0.90 2.23 -13.50
N HIS A 65 1.41 1.06 -13.17
CA HIS A 65 2.25 0.86 -11.98
C HIS A 65 3.55 1.64 -12.06
N GLY A 66 4.14 1.79 -13.26
CA GLY A 66 5.45 2.43 -13.44
C GLY A 66 5.42 3.89 -13.05
N ILE A 67 4.47 4.66 -13.59
CA ILE A 67 4.35 6.09 -13.26
C ILE A 67 3.91 6.33 -11.82
N PHE A 68 3.01 5.49 -11.29
CA PHE A 68 2.57 5.60 -9.90
C PHE A 68 3.74 5.37 -8.93
N LEU A 69 4.56 4.35 -9.20
CA LEU A 69 5.74 4.07 -8.41
C LEU A 69 6.78 5.19 -8.53
N GLU A 70 7.03 5.70 -9.74
CA GLU A 70 7.97 6.80 -9.96
C GLU A 70 7.59 8.05 -9.15
N LEU A 71 6.33 8.46 -9.20
CA LEU A 71 5.84 9.62 -8.44
C LEU A 71 5.96 9.43 -6.93
N ILE A 72 5.64 8.23 -6.44
CA ILE A 72 5.75 7.90 -5.01
C ILE A 72 7.21 7.87 -4.56
N LEU A 73 8.10 7.28 -5.36
CA LEU A 73 9.52 7.24 -5.05
C LEU A 73 10.13 8.65 -5.07
N LEU A 74 9.78 9.50 -6.04
CA LEU A 74 10.19 10.90 -6.06
C LEU A 74 9.73 11.65 -4.81
N PHE A 75 8.48 11.46 -4.40
CA PHE A 75 7.97 12.02 -3.16
C PHE A 75 8.77 11.54 -1.94
N LEU A 76 9.00 10.23 -1.82
CA LEU A 76 9.78 9.64 -0.73
C LEU A 76 11.23 10.16 -0.71
N PHE A 77 11.90 10.22 -1.86
CA PHE A 77 13.26 10.76 -1.97
C PHE A 77 13.31 12.24 -1.58
N SER A 78 12.34 13.05 -2.00
CA SER A 78 12.26 14.46 -1.61
C SER A 78 12.13 14.63 -0.10
N MET A 79 11.35 13.76 0.55
CA MET A 79 11.18 13.74 2.00
C MET A 79 12.44 13.31 2.74
N ILE A 80 13.06 12.20 2.33
CA ILE A 80 14.30 11.70 2.95
C ILE A 80 15.42 12.72 2.80
N TYR A 81 15.57 13.30 1.60
CA TYR A 81 16.55 14.35 1.37
C TYR A 81 16.29 15.58 2.25
N GLY A 82 15.04 16.04 2.31
CA GLY A 82 14.63 17.12 3.20
C GLY A 82 14.91 16.84 4.68
N LEU A 83 14.66 15.60 5.14
CA LEU A 83 14.95 15.16 6.50
C LEU A 83 16.45 15.17 6.79
N ILE A 84 17.27 14.58 5.91
CA ILE A 84 18.72 14.54 6.08
C ILE A 84 19.27 15.96 6.13
N TRP A 85 18.84 16.82 5.20
CA TRP A 85 19.25 18.21 5.18
C TRP A 85 18.85 18.90 6.48
N PHE A 86 17.61 18.76 6.93
CA PHE A 86 17.11 19.34 8.18
C PHE A 86 17.92 18.90 9.41
N ILE A 87 18.23 17.59 9.53
CA ILE A 87 19.03 17.04 10.65
C ILE A 87 20.46 17.57 10.58
N VAL A 88 21.11 17.47 9.42
CA VAL A 88 22.52 17.89 9.24
C VAL A 88 22.66 19.39 9.49
N TYR A 89 21.76 20.21 8.95
CA TYR A 89 21.79 21.66 9.12
C TYR A 89 21.60 22.07 10.59
N ASN A 90 20.71 21.38 11.31
CA ASN A 90 20.48 21.66 12.73
C ASN A 90 21.65 21.22 13.62
N VAL A 91 22.18 20.00 13.41
CA VAL A 91 23.22 19.44 14.26
C VAL A 91 24.56 20.15 14.07
N PHE A 92 24.92 20.51 12.83
CA PHE A 92 26.28 20.96 12.52
C PHE A 92 26.43 22.47 12.30
N PHE A 93 25.40 23.19 11.85
CA PHE A 93 25.60 24.55 11.34
C PHE A 93 24.97 25.66 12.18
N PHE A 94 23.86 25.41 12.90
CA PHE A 94 23.05 26.49 13.48
C PHE A 94 22.48 26.20 14.87
N GLN A 95 23.14 25.38 15.71
CA GLN A 95 22.69 25.14 17.08
C GLN A 95 22.43 26.44 17.88
N ASN A 96 23.12 27.53 17.52
CA ASN A 96 23.00 28.84 18.16
C ASN A 96 21.98 29.80 17.52
N ILE A 97 21.37 29.46 16.38
CA ILE A 97 20.42 30.35 15.66
C ILE A 97 19.00 29.80 15.64
N ILE A 98 18.82 28.49 15.50
CA ILE A 98 17.48 27.86 15.47
C ILE A 98 17.47 26.64 16.39
N HIS A 99 16.69 26.73 17.48
CA HIS A 99 16.49 25.61 18.40
C HIS A 99 15.39 24.68 17.87
N ILE A 100 15.79 23.51 17.34
CA ILE A 100 14.85 22.47 16.91
C ILE A 100 14.58 21.52 18.07
N SER A 101 13.31 21.31 18.41
CA SER A 101 12.94 20.40 19.49
C SER A 101 13.21 18.94 19.09
N LEU A 102 13.69 18.14 20.05
CA LEU A 102 13.84 16.69 19.88
C LEU A 102 12.53 16.02 19.48
N ALA A 103 11.39 16.52 19.96
CA ALA A 103 10.07 16.03 19.59
C ALA A 103 9.79 16.18 18.08
N LEU A 104 10.20 17.30 17.47
CA LEU A 104 10.06 17.51 16.03
C LEU A 104 10.93 16.52 15.24
N ILE A 105 12.18 16.29 15.68
CA ILE A 105 13.08 15.31 15.05
C ILE A 105 12.45 13.91 15.08
N ILE A 106 11.96 13.47 16.25
CA ILE A 106 11.31 12.16 16.41
C ILE A 106 10.10 12.04 15.46
N LYS A 107 9.23 13.04 15.39
CA LYS A 107 8.07 13.01 14.47
C LYS A 107 8.49 12.88 13.01
N MET A 108 9.48 13.65 12.58
CA MET A 108 9.94 13.62 11.19
C MET A 108 10.54 12.25 10.83
N VAL A 109 11.26 11.63 11.77
CA VAL A 109 11.76 10.25 11.62
C VAL A 109 10.59 9.25 11.55
N LEU A 110 9.62 9.33 12.46
CA LEU A 110 8.44 8.44 12.48
C LEU A 110 7.62 8.55 11.18
N ILE A 111 7.39 9.76 10.69
CA ILE A 111 6.69 10.01 9.42
C ILE A 111 7.46 9.38 8.26
N THR A 112 8.78 9.57 8.20
CA THR A 112 9.62 9.04 7.12
C THR A 112 9.64 7.52 7.11
N ILE A 113 9.76 6.88 8.29
CA ILE A 113 9.68 5.43 8.44
C ILE A 113 8.30 4.93 8.01
N SER A 114 7.22 5.57 8.48
CA SER A 114 5.85 5.18 8.15
C SER A 114 5.58 5.23 6.65
N ILE A 115 5.95 6.32 5.99
CA ILE A 115 5.80 6.46 4.54
C ILE A 115 6.65 5.43 3.81
N SER A 116 7.91 5.21 4.21
CA SER A 116 8.76 4.19 3.57
C SER A 116 8.13 2.79 3.62
N ILE A 117 7.51 2.44 4.75
CA ILE A 117 6.84 1.15 4.94
C ILE A 117 5.54 1.07 4.11
N ILE A 118 4.76 2.16 4.01
CA ILE A 118 3.60 2.22 3.08
C ILE A 118 4.06 1.99 1.65
N VAL A 119 5.12 2.67 1.21
CA VAL A 119 5.64 2.55 -0.15
C VAL A 119 6.04 1.11 -0.44
N LEU A 120 6.70 0.43 0.51
CA LEU A 120 7.02 -0.99 0.39
C LEU A 120 5.77 -1.86 0.25
N LEU A 121 4.75 -1.63 1.09
CA LEU A 121 3.49 -2.37 1.03
C LEU A 121 2.78 -2.15 -0.31
N LEU A 122 2.73 -0.90 -0.79
CA LEU A 122 2.17 -0.55 -2.09
C LEU A 122 2.93 -1.25 -3.21
N TYR A 123 4.26 -1.19 -3.22
CA TYR A 123 5.09 -1.90 -4.19
C TYR A 123 4.70 -3.38 -4.26
N ARG A 124 4.62 -4.06 -3.11
CA ARG A 124 4.24 -5.48 -3.04
C ARG A 124 2.81 -5.76 -3.54
N VAL A 125 1.88 -4.83 -3.31
CA VAL A 125 0.52 -4.91 -3.88
C VAL A 125 0.57 -4.80 -5.40
N LEU A 126 1.33 -3.85 -5.96
CA LEU A 126 1.47 -3.66 -7.42
C LEU A 126 2.08 -4.90 -8.07
N GLU A 127 3.15 -5.46 -7.50
CA GLU A 127 3.75 -6.73 -7.94
C GLU A 127 2.74 -7.87 -7.89
N SER A 128 1.99 -7.99 -6.79
CA SER A 128 0.98 -9.05 -6.65
C SER A 128 -0.17 -8.89 -7.66
N ARG A 129 -0.46 -7.66 -8.10
CA ARG A 129 -1.47 -7.38 -9.12
C ARG A 129 -0.98 -7.74 -10.52
N ALA A 130 0.29 -7.46 -10.83
CA ALA A 130 0.93 -7.93 -12.05
C ALA A 130 0.99 -9.47 -12.08
N ASP A 131 1.41 -10.11 -10.99
CA ASP A 131 1.38 -11.57 -10.78
C ASP A 131 -0.03 -12.15 -11.04
N ALA A 132 -1.06 -11.54 -10.46
CA ALA A 132 -2.46 -11.94 -10.65
C ALA A 132 -2.95 -11.71 -12.09
N PHE A 133 -2.46 -10.68 -12.77
CA PHE A 133 -2.72 -10.45 -14.19
C PHE A 133 -2.09 -11.56 -15.05
N THR A 134 -0.84 -11.91 -14.78
CA THR A 134 -0.13 -12.99 -15.46
C THR A 134 -0.85 -14.32 -15.32
N PHE A 135 -1.24 -14.71 -14.10
CA PHE A 135 -2.01 -15.95 -13.89
C PHE A 135 -3.32 -15.96 -14.68
N ARG A 136 -4.03 -14.83 -14.77
CA ARG A 136 -5.30 -14.76 -15.52
C ARG A 136 -5.13 -14.89 -17.03
N ASN A 137 -3.95 -14.61 -17.57
CA ASN A 137 -3.69 -14.68 -19.01
C ASN A 137 -2.95 -15.96 -19.42
N ILE A 138 -2.05 -16.47 -18.57
CA ILE A 138 -1.19 -17.64 -18.87
C ILE A 138 -1.63 -18.90 -18.09
N GLY A 139 -2.31 -18.73 -16.96
CA GLY A 139 -2.71 -19.83 -16.08
C GLY A 139 -1.58 -20.36 -15.19
N GLU A 140 -1.70 -21.61 -14.77
CA GLU A 140 -0.82 -22.26 -13.78
C GLU A 140 0.65 -22.32 -14.22
N ARG A 141 0.93 -22.32 -15.53
CA ARG A 141 2.29 -22.33 -16.06
C ARG A 141 3.13 -21.14 -15.57
N ALA A 142 2.51 -19.98 -15.34
CA ALA A 142 3.20 -18.78 -14.90
C ALA A 142 3.98 -18.99 -13.58
N TYR A 143 3.42 -19.79 -12.65
CA TYR A 143 4.12 -20.10 -11.41
C TYR A 143 5.34 -21.01 -11.63
N ASN A 144 5.21 -22.02 -12.49
CA ASN A 144 6.33 -22.92 -12.81
C ASN A 144 7.46 -22.17 -13.51
N ASP A 145 7.13 -21.25 -14.42
CA ASP A 145 8.10 -20.40 -15.09
C ASP A 145 8.86 -19.49 -14.11
N LEU A 146 8.17 -18.97 -13.09
CA LEU A 146 8.81 -18.24 -11.99
C LEU A 146 9.80 -19.13 -11.23
N ILE A 147 9.42 -20.35 -10.87
CA ILE A 147 10.31 -21.27 -10.14
C ILE A 147 11.55 -21.60 -10.97
N ASN A 148 11.39 -21.87 -12.27
CA ASN A 148 12.52 -22.08 -13.19
C ASN A 148 13.44 -20.86 -13.25
N THR A 149 12.84 -19.65 -13.25
CA THR A 149 13.59 -18.40 -13.25
C THR A 149 14.36 -18.20 -11.94
N LEU A 150 13.74 -18.47 -10.79
CA LEU A 150 14.39 -18.40 -9.47
C LEU A 150 15.52 -19.42 -9.33
N GLN A 151 15.31 -20.64 -9.84
CA GLN A 151 16.34 -21.68 -9.86
C GLN A 151 17.53 -21.25 -10.73
N ALA A 152 17.27 -20.66 -11.89
CA ALA A 152 18.32 -20.18 -12.80
C ALA A 152 19.07 -18.96 -12.25
N MET A 153 18.38 -18.01 -11.61
CA MET A 153 19.00 -16.77 -11.11
C MET A 153 19.68 -16.94 -9.75
N TYR A 154 19.07 -17.72 -8.85
CA TYR A 154 19.45 -17.78 -7.44
C TYR A 154 19.71 -19.19 -6.92
N GLY A 155 19.47 -20.24 -7.73
CA GLY A 155 19.64 -21.63 -7.31
C GLY A 155 18.58 -22.13 -6.32
N VAL A 156 17.44 -21.42 -6.19
CA VAL A 156 16.38 -21.74 -5.23
C VAL A 156 15.12 -22.28 -5.92
N THR A 157 14.48 -23.26 -5.27
CA THR A 157 13.25 -23.91 -5.76
C THR A 157 11.98 -23.38 -5.11
N SER A 158 12.10 -22.47 -4.14
CA SER A 158 10.99 -21.87 -3.41
C SER A 158 11.08 -20.35 -3.43
N THR A 159 9.92 -19.71 -3.50
CA THR A 159 9.80 -18.25 -3.42
C THR A 159 10.11 -17.71 -2.02
N GLU A 160 10.00 -18.56 -0.98
CA GLU A 160 10.33 -18.21 0.40
C GLU A 160 11.83 -18.17 0.68
N ASP A 161 12.60 -18.92 -0.13
CA ASP A 161 14.07 -19.01 -0.07
C ASP A 161 14.76 -17.98 -0.96
N ALA A 162 13.99 -17.20 -1.74
CA ALA A 162 14.53 -16.14 -2.58
C ALA A 162 15.30 -15.09 -1.74
N PRO A 163 16.31 -14.41 -2.34
CA PRO A 163 17.08 -13.38 -1.64
C PRO A 163 16.19 -12.32 -0.98
N LEU A 164 16.64 -11.77 0.16
CA LEU A 164 15.86 -10.82 0.95
C LEU A 164 15.32 -9.66 0.10
N TRP A 165 16.14 -9.09 -0.78
CA TRP A 165 15.72 -8.01 -1.68
C TRP A 165 14.51 -8.38 -2.55
N SER A 166 14.48 -9.61 -3.08
CA SER A 166 13.34 -10.12 -3.85
C SER A 166 12.09 -10.25 -2.97
N ARG A 167 12.24 -10.74 -1.74
CA ARG A 167 11.14 -10.93 -0.77
C ARG A 167 10.66 -9.63 -0.12
N LEU A 168 11.43 -8.54 -0.22
CA LEU A 168 11.04 -7.22 0.24
C LEU A 168 10.19 -6.49 -0.80
N THR A 169 10.60 -6.52 -2.07
CA THR A 169 9.87 -5.88 -3.16
C THR A 169 8.71 -6.74 -3.65
N HIS A 170 8.77 -8.05 -3.46
CA HIS A 170 7.70 -8.95 -3.83
C HIS A 170 7.27 -9.86 -2.70
N THR A 171 6.04 -10.37 -2.76
CA THR A 171 5.53 -11.25 -1.69
C THR A 171 6.21 -12.62 -1.70
N SER A 172 6.68 -13.08 -0.55
CA SER A 172 7.33 -14.39 -0.39
C SER A 172 6.46 -15.57 -0.83
N SER A 173 5.14 -15.46 -0.71
CA SER A 173 4.22 -16.56 -1.08
C SER A 173 3.94 -16.68 -2.57
N ARG A 174 4.08 -15.57 -3.32
CA ARG A 174 3.72 -15.45 -4.75
C ARG A 174 2.36 -16.07 -5.11
N SER A 175 1.44 -16.13 -4.16
CA SER A 175 0.19 -16.88 -4.33
C SER A 175 -0.74 -16.26 -5.39
N ALA A 176 -0.55 -14.99 -5.72
CA ALA A 176 -1.23 -14.33 -6.83
C ALA A 176 -0.94 -15.03 -8.18
N LEU A 177 0.28 -15.55 -8.39
CA LEU A 177 0.63 -16.37 -9.56
C LEU A 177 0.02 -17.78 -9.53
N LYS A 178 -0.61 -18.20 -8.43
CA LYS A 178 -1.33 -19.49 -8.31
C LYS A 178 -2.83 -19.34 -8.35
N THR A 179 -3.35 -18.16 -8.03
CA THR A 179 -4.77 -17.96 -7.71
C THR A 179 -5.43 -16.83 -8.49
N GLY A 180 -4.64 -15.94 -9.11
CA GLY A 180 -5.15 -14.72 -9.73
C GLY A 180 -5.65 -13.68 -8.73
N ASP A 181 -5.34 -13.85 -7.44
CA ASP A 181 -5.77 -12.98 -6.36
C ASP A 181 -4.59 -12.19 -5.78
N ALA A 182 -4.46 -10.92 -6.17
CA ALA A 182 -3.37 -10.07 -5.72
C ALA A 182 -3.26 -9.96 -4.19
N LEU A 183 -4.38 -9.94 -3.47
CA LEU A 183 -4.34 -9.79 -2.02
C LEU A 183 -3.99 -11.09 -1.31
N SER A 184 -4.10 -12.27 -1.94
CA SER A 184 -3.73 -13.52 -1.27
C SER A 184 -2.23 -13.64 -1.04
N SER A 185 -1.44 -12.93 -1.83
CA SER A 185 0.03 -12.90 -1.77
C SER A 185 0.57 -12.29 -0.47
N LEU A 186 -0.16 -11.33 0.09
CA LEU A 186 0.22 -10.65 1.34
C LEU A 186 -0.05 -11.53 2.56
N ASN A 187 0.75 -11.37 3.60
CA ASN A 187 0.46 -11.97 4.89
C ASN A 187 -0.68 -11.22 5.59
N ILE A 188 -1.43 -11.94 6.43
CA ILE A 188 -2.63 -11.43 7.10
C ILE A 188 -2.37 -10.26 8.06
N TRP A 189 -1.13 -10.10 8.50
CA TRP A 189 -0.71 -9.07 9.44
C TRP A 189 -0.15 -7.82 8.74
N GLU A 190 0.13 -7.87 7.43
CA GLU A 190 0.80 -6.75 6.74
C GLU A 190 -0.04 -5.48 6.77
N PHE A 191 -1.32 -5.54 6.38
CA PHE A 191 -2.20 -4.37 6.46
C PHE A 191 -2.38 -3.87 7.89
N PRO A 192 -2.75 -4.70 8.89
CA PRO A 192 -2.87 -4.23 10.27
C PRO A 192 -1.61 -3.57 10.82
N VAL A 193 -0.44 -4.18 10.65
CA VAL A 193 0.83 -3.65 11.14
C VAL A 193 1.16 -2.31 10.49
N VAL A 194 1.06 -2.24 9.17
CA VAL A 194 1.42 -1.00 8.44
C VAL A 194 0.43 0.11 8.76
N LEU A 195 -0.89 -0.15 8.73
CA LEU A 195 -1.89 0.89 8.97
C LEU A 195 -1.82 1.43 10.40
N SER A 196 -1.65 0.54 11.39
CA SER A 196 -1.54 0.94 12.80
C SER A 196 -0.28 1.77 13.08
N LEU A 197 0.82 1.52 12.36
CA LEU A 197 2.04 2.32 12.46
C LEU A 197 1.81 3.75 12.00
N ILE A 198 1.07 3.92 10.91
CA ILE A 198 0.77 5.24 10.33
C ILE A 198 -0.19 5.98 11.26
N GLU A 199 -1.25 5.31 11.71
CA GLU A 199 -2.22 5.86 12.64
C GLU A 199 -1.50 6.36 13.91
N SER A 200 -0.68 5.52 14.52
CA SER A 200 0.11 5.92 15.70
C SER A 200 1.01 7.12 15.45
N THR A 201 1.61 7.19 14.25
CA THR A 201 2.49 8.30 13.87
C THR A 201 1.71 9.60 13.71
N ILE A 202 0.50 9.55 13.14
CA ILE A 202 -0.37 10.70 12.96
C ILE A 202 -0.86 11.20 14.32
N LEU A 203 -1.23 10.30 15.22
CA LEU A 203 -1.61 10.65 16.59
C LEU A 203 -0.49 11.39 17.32
N MET A 204 0.78 11.13 16.98
CA MET A 204 1.92 11.82 17.61
C MET A 204 2.12 13.26 17.11
N ILE A 205 1.52 13.67 16.00
CA ILE A 205 1.72 14.99 15.37
C ILE A 205 1.42 16.16 16.34
N PRO A 206 0.33 16.17 17.12
CA PRO A 206 0.01 17.30 18.00
C PRO A 206 0.92 17.41 19.23
N PHE A 207 1.56 16.33 19.67
CA PHE A 207 2.28 16.30 20.95
C PHE A 207 3.66 16.98 20.86
N THR A 208 3.96 17.93 21.73
CA THR A 208 5.25 18.67 21.69
C THR A 208 6.35 18.06 22.58
N SER A 209 6.01 17.11 23.46
CA SER A 209 6.94 16.50 24.39
C SER A 209 7.47 15.15 23.87
N SER A 210 8.78 15.01 23.77
CA SER A 210 9.43 13.75 23.37
C SER A 210 9.17 12.62 24.34
N LYS A 211 9.04 12.91 25.65
CA LYS A 211 8.69 11.91 26.67
C LYS A 211 7.27 11.38 26.46
N VAL A 212 6.33 12.28 26.14
CA VAL A 212 4.94 11.91 25.86
C VAL A 212 4.86 11.08 24.58
N ILE A 213 5.55 11.51 23.52
CA ILE A 213 5.62 10.73 22.27
C ILE A 213 6.21 9.33 22.51
N GLY A 214 7.34 9.24 23.22
CA GLY A 214 8.00 7.96 23.50
C GLY A 214 7.14 7.00 24.34
N PHE A 215 6.25 7.52 25.18
CA PHE A 215 5.31 6.72 25.95
C PHE A 215 4.03 6.36 25.17
N LEU A 216 3.42 7.33 24.49
CA LEU A 216 2.13 7.14 23.81
C LEU A 216 2.25 6.40 22.49
N PHE A 217 3.34 6.56 21.75
CA PHE A 217 3.53 5.89 20.46
C PHE A 217 3.42 4.36 20.54
N PRO A 218 4.15 3.63 21.41
CA PRO A 218 4.02 2.18 21.49
C PRO A 218 2.64 1.73 21.97
N LEU A 219 2.00 2.48 22.88
CA LEU A 219 0.66 2.17 23.37
C LEU A 219 -0.41 2.34 22.28
N SER A 220 -0.35 3.46 21.55
CA SER A 220 -1.25 3.71 20.42
C SER A 220 -1.04 2.70 19.30
N TYR A 221 0.20 2.30 19.01
CA TYR A 221 0.50 1.26 18.02
C TYR A 221 -0.16 -0.08 18.34
N VAL A 222 -0.01 -0.54 19.59
CA VAL A 222 -0.68 -1.78 20.01
C VAL A 222 -2.21 -1.60 20.00
N GLY A 223 -2.72 -0.45 20.45
CA GLY A 223 -4.14 -0.15 20.46
C GLY A 223 -4.77 -0.18 19.06
N PHE A 224 -4.20 0.56 18.11
CA PHE A 224 -4.63 0.59 16.72
C PHE A 224 -4.52 -0.77 16.04
N LEU A 225 -3.46 -1.53 16.36
CA LEU A 225 -3.30 -2.90 15.86
C LEU A 225 -4.47 -3.80 16.28
N VAL A 226 -4.81 -3.76 17.57
CA VAL A 226 -5.95 -4.53 18.11
C VAL A 226 -7.27 -4.07 17.47
N ILE A 227 -7.52 -2.76 17.39
CA ILE A 227 -8.74 -2.21 16.80
C ILE A 227 -8.88 -2.63 15.34
N THR A 228 -7.81 -2.51 14.54
CA THR A 228 -7.79 -2.89 13.13
C THR A 228 -8.04 -4.39 12.94
N PHE A 229 -7.45 -5.25 13.79
CA PHE A 229 -7.70 -6.68 13.76
C PHE A 229 -9.15 -7.04 14.12
N LEU A 230 -9.71 -6.43 15.16
CA LEU A 230 -11.09 -6.68 15.58
C LEU A 230 -12.08 -6.24 14.50
N LEU A 231 -11.93 -5.01 14.01
CA LEU A 231 -12.81 -4.45 12.99
C LEU A 231 -12.71 -5.23 11.67
N GLY A 232 -11.50 -5.60 11.24
CA GLY A 232 -11.32 -6.41 10.04
C GLY A 232 -11.87 -7.84 10.18
N THR A 233 -11.88 -8.39 11.40
CA THR A 233 -12.53 -9.68 11.69
C THR A 233 -14.06 -9.56 11.61
N ILE A 234 -14.64 -8.44 12.08
CA ILE A 234 -16.07 -8.13 11.95
C ILE A 234 -16.47 -7.96 10.48
N PHE A 235 -15.65 -7.28 9.68
CA PHE A 235 -15.91 -7.07 8.26
C PHE A 235 -15.76 -8.32 7.40
N PHE A 236 -14.87 -9.24 7.79
CA PHE A 236 -14.59 -10.43 6.99
C PHE A 236 -15.84 -11.24 6.58
N PRO A 237 -16.78 -11.61 7.47
CA PRO A 237 -17.99 -12.35 7.07
C PRO A 237 -18.87 -11.57 6.09
N ILE A 238 -18.92 -10.24 6.19
CA ILE A 238 -19.63 -9.38 5.23
C ILE A 238 -18.95 -9.47 3.87
N LEU A 239 -17.63 -9.27 3.83
CA LEU A 239 -16.85 -9.16 2.60
C LEU A 239 -16.63 -10.49 1.88
N LYS A 240 -16.52 -11.60 2.63
CA LYS A 240 -16.29 -12.95 2.07
C LYS A 240 -17.31 -13.30 0.99
N GLY A 241 -18.59 -12.93 1.19
CA GLY A 241 -19.66 -13.20 0.24
C GLY A 241 -19.58 -12.40 -1.07
N TYR A 242 -18.86 -11.28 -1.09
CA TYR A 242 -18.75 -10.40 -2.27
C TYR A 242 -17.37 -10.42 -2.93
N TYR A 243 -16.33 -10.82 -2.20
CA TYR A 243 -14.94 -10.80 -2.70
C TYR A 243 -14.71 -11.75 -3.88
N GLY A 244 -15.33 -12.93 -3.86
CA GLY A 244 -15.40 -13.84 -5.02
C GLY A 244 -14.06 -14.44 -5.49
N LYS A 245 -12.98 -14.30 -4.71
CA LYS A 245 -11.66 -14.92 -4.97
C LYS A 245 -11.25 -15.83 -3.81
N THR A 246 -10.03 -15.68 -3.27
CA THR A 246 -9.54 -16.53 -2.18
C THR A 246 -10.03 -16.04 -0.81
N THR A 247 -10.17 -16.98 0.14
CA THR A 247 -10.47 -16.68 1.55
C THR A 247 -9.41 -15.77 2.18
N LYS A 248 -8.13 -16.01 1.86
CA LYS A 248 -7.00 -15.20 2.37
C LYS A 248 -7.04 -13.78 1.83
N GLY A 249 -7.26 -13.62 0.51
CA GLY A 249 -7.42 -12.30 -0.11
C GLY A 249 -8.62 -11.54 0.46
N GLY A 250 -9.75 -12.20 0.68
CA GLY A 250 -10.93 -11.58 1.30
C GLY A 250 -10.67 -11.11 2.74
N ARG A 251 -9.84 -11.84 3.50
CA ARG A 251 -9.40 -11.45 4.85
C ARG A 251 -8.41 -10.28 4.82
N ASN A 252 -7.45 -10.29 3.90
CA ASN A 252 -6.53 -9.16 3.73
C ASN A 252 -7.28 -7.90 3.30
N PHE A 253 -8.29 -8.06 2.43
CA PHE A 253 -9.17 -6.98 2.03
C PHE A 253 -9.98 -6.41 3.21
N SER A 254 -10.46 -7.27 4.11
CA SER A 254 -11.20 -6.81 5.30
C SER A 254 -10.32 -6.04 6.27
N PHE A 255 -9.05 -6.43 6.44
CA PHE A 255 -8.08 -5.68 7.25
C PHE A 255 -7.67 -4.35 6.61
N LEU A 256 -7.47 -4.30 5.29
CA LEU A 256 -7.23 -3.04 4.58
C LEU A 256 -8.38 -2.06 4.81
N LEU A 257 -9.62 -2.51 4.62
CA LEU A 257 -10.79 -1.67 4.77
C LEU A 257 -10.98 -1.21 6.23
N ALA A 258 -10.68 -2.08 7.20
CA ALA A 258 -10.68 -1.73 8.61
C ALA A 258 -9.72 -0.58 8.92
N GLY A 259 -8.45 -0.68 8.53
CA GLY A 259 -7.50 0.41 8.79
C GLY A 259 -7.87 1.71 8.07
N ILE A 260 -8.46 1.66 6.85
CA ILE A 260 -8.97 2.88 6.20
C ILE A 260 -10.04 3.58 7.06
N TYR A 261 -10.97 2.83 7.65
CA TYR A 261 -11.99 3.42 8.52
C TYR A 261 -11.42 3.86 9.88
N VAL A 262 -10.45 3.17 10.45
CA VAL A 262 -9.79 3.61 11.69
C VAL A 262 -9.04 4.92 11.46
N PHE A 263 -8.29 5.01 10.37
CA PHE A 263 -7.60 6.23 9.93
C PHE A 263 -8.56 7.41 9.71
N MET A 264 -9.73 7.15 9.15
CA MET A 264 -10.79 8.14 8.97
C MET A 264 -11.25 8.71 10.32
N SER A 265 -11.56 7.84 11.30
CA SER A 265 -11.88 8.23 12.69
C SER A 265 -10.80 9.13 13.31
N GLU A 266 -9.53 8.75 13.12
CA GLU A 266 -8.40 9.48 13.70
C GLU A 266 -8.24 10.88 13.10
N CYS A 267 -8.31 11.00 11.77
CA CYS A 267 -8.26 12.29 11.10
C CYS A 267 -9.39 13.22 11.57
N GLU A 268 -10.60 12.68 11.70
CA GLU A 268 -11.76 13.40 12.21
C GLU A 268 -11.53 13.88 13.65
N LEU A 269 -10.98 13.02 14.51
CA LEU A 269 -10.64 13.38 15.89
C LEU A 269 -9.62 14.52 15.96
N LEU A 270 -8.57 14.48 15.14
CA LEU A 270 -7.55 15.52 15.07
C LEU A 270 -8.05 16.84 14.50
N SER A 271 -9.16 16.80 13.75
CA SER A 271 -9.77 17.98 13.14
C SER A 271 -10.79 18.68 14.04
N PHE A 272 -11.26 18.00 15.09
CA PHE A 272 -12.14 18.60 16.08
C PHE A 272 -11.41 19.72 16.86
N PRO A 273 -12.07 20.87 17.17
CA PRO A 273 -13.49 21.18 17.03
C PRO A 273 -13.92 21.77 15.68
N ASN A 274 -13.07 21.79 14.65
CA ASN A 274 -13.44 22.33 13.34
C ASN A 274 -14.39 21.39 12.59
N ILE A 275 -15.70 21.56 12.83
CA ILE A 275 -16.74 20.70 12.25
C ILE A 275 -16.76 20.67 10.73
N TYR A 276 -16.40 21.78 10.05
CA TYR A 276 -16.34 21.82 8.59
C TYR A 276 -15.21 20.93 8.06
N LEU A 277 -14.06 20.93 8.72
CA LEU A 277 -12.93 20.08 8.38
C LEU A 277 -13.24 18.60 8.65
N VAL A 278 -13.91 18.31 9.78
CA VAL A 278 -14.39 16.95 10.12
C VAL A 278 -15.31 16.41 9.03
N ILE A 279 -16.33 17.18 8.62
CA ILE A 279 -17.27 16.77 7.57
C ILE A 279 -16.55 16.56 6.23
N LEU A 280 -15.64 17.47 5.86
CA LEU A 280 -14.88 17.36 4.63
C LEU A 280 -14.03 16.07 4.62
N GLN A 281 -13.31 15.80 5.69
CA GLN A 281 -12.49 14.59 5.82
C GLN A 281 -13.34 13.32 5.81
N PHE A 282 -14.48 13.31 6.51
CA PHE A 282 -15.42 12.19 6.48
C PHE A 282 -15.83 11.85 5.05
N VAL A 283 -16.20 12.86 4.25
CA VAL A 283 -16.59 12.69 2.85
C VAL A 283 -15.44 12.19 1.99
N LEU A 284 -14.24 12.79 2.13
CA LEU A 284 -13.07 12.40 1.34
C LEU A 284 -12.63 10.95 1.64
N TRP A 285 -12.58 10.56 2.91
CA TRP A 285 -12.25 9.19 3.32
C TRP A 285 -13.35 8.19 2.95
N GLY A 286 -14.62 8.58 3.04
CA GLY A 286 -15.74 7.77 2.55
C GLY A 286 -15.64 7.50 1.04
N ILE A 287 -15.33 8.52 0.24
CA ILE A 287 -15.08 8.37 -1.21
C ILE A 287 -13.88 7.45 -1.44
N PHE A 288 -12.78 7.65 -0.72
CA PHE A 288 -11.58 6.82 -0.86
C PHE A 288 -11.87 5.34 -0.54
N ALA A 289 -12.55 5.05 0.57
CA ALA A 289 -12.93 3.69 0.94
C ALA A 289 -13.84 3.05 -0.12
N PHE A 290 -14.80 3.81 -0.67
CA PHE A 290 -15.64 3.34 -1.77
C PHE A 290 -14.84 3.02 -3.04
N LEU A 291 -13.86 3.86 -3.41
CA LEU A 291 -12.99 3.61 -4.56
C LEU A 291 -12.17 2.34 -4.37
N VAL A 292 -11.59 2.13 -3.18
CA VAL A 292 -10.88 0.89 -2.82
C VAL A 292 -11.81 -0.32 -2.94
N ILE A 293 -13.04 -0.23 -2.43
CA ILE A 293 -14.04 -1.30 -2.59
C ILE A 293 -14.34 -1.59 -4.05
N LYS A 294 -14.56 -0.57 -4.88
CA LYS A 294 -14.87 -0.74 -6.31
C LYS A 294 -13.72 -1.40 -7.10
N VAL A 295 -12.48 -1.22 -6.64
CA VAL A 295 -11.31 -1.86 -7.26
C VAL A 295 -11.36 -3.39 -7.05
N PHE A 296 -11.64 -3.85 -5.83
CA PHE A 296 -11.56 -5.28 -5.47
C PHE A 296 -12.90 -6.02 -5.57
N ILE A 297 -14.02 -5.35 -5.32
CA ILE A 297 -15.37 -5.91 -5.35
C ILE A 297 -16.08 -5.44 -6.63
N LYS A 298 -16.31 -6.37 -7.56
CA LYS A 298 -17.07 -6.08 -8.80
C LYS A 298 -18.57 -6.22 -8.60
N SER A 299 -19.01 -7.11 -7.72
CA SER A 299 -20.43 -7.37 -7.47
C SER A 299 -20.95 -6.45 -6.36
N LYS A 300 -21.94 -5.62 -6.68
CA LYS A 300 -22.66 -4.76 -5.70
C LYS A 300 -21.74 -3.92 -4.78
N PRO A 301 -20.72 -3.20 -5.30
CA PRO A 301 -19.76 -2.46 -4.48
C PRO A 301 -20.42 -1.40 -3.58
N ILE A 302 -21.49 -0.74 -4.04
CA ILE A 302 -22.25 0.23 -3.25
C ILE A 302 -22.86 -0.44 -2.01
N LYS A 303 -23.47 -1.63 -2.17
CA LYS A 303 -24.07 -2.37 -1.06
C LYS A 303 -23.01 -2.73 -0.02
N VAL A 304 -21.85 -3.22 -0.47
CA VAL A 304 -20.74 -3.54 0.42
C VAL A 304 -20.29 -2.32 1.20
N PHE A 305 -20.04 -1.20 0.51
CA PHE A 305 -19.64 0.06 1.12
C PHE A 305 -20.64 0.54 2.18
N LEU A 306 -21.94 0.52 1.87
CA LEU A 306 -22.98 0.94 2.82
C LEU A 306 -22.98 0.04 4.06
N ILE A 307 -22.94 -1.29 3.90
CA ILE A 307 -22.95 -2.20 5.05
C ILE A 307 -21.72 -2.01 5.93
N THR A 308 -20.52 -1.90 5.35
CA THR A 308 -19.29 -1.73 6.12
C THR A 308 -19.25 -0.36 6.80
N LEU A 309 -19.69 0.70 6.11
CA LEU A 309 -19.78 2.04 6.69
C LEU A 309 -20.79 2.09 7.84
N PHE A 310 -22.00 1.56 7.68
CA PHE A 310 -23.00 1.52 8.75
C PHE A 310 -22.54 0.71 9.95
N THR A 311 -21.87 -0.43 9.71
CA THR A 311 -21.30 -1.25 10.78
C THR A 311 -20.26 -0.46 11.58
N TYR A 312 -19.33 0.19 10.88
CA TYR A 312 -18.31 1.06 11.46
C TYR A 312 -18.93 2.21 12.28
N LEU A 313 -19.88 2.95 11.70
CA LEU A 313 -20.57 4.06 12.38
C LEU A 313 -21.30 3.58 13.63
N SER A 314 -21.96 2.42 13.57
CA SER A 314 -22.68 1.85 14.70
C SER A 314 -21.73 1.47 15.84
N ILE A 315 -20.56 0.90 15.52
CA ILE A 315 -19.52 0.58 16.50
C ILE A 315 -19.01 1.87 17.16
N ASN A 316 -18.68 2.90 16.38
CA ASN A 316 -18.22 4.18 16.92
C ASN A 316 -19.27 4.84 17.82
N ALA A 317 -20.54 4.85 17.41
CA ALA A 317 -21.64 5.38 18.22
C ALA A 317 -21.82 4.61 19.53
N LEU A 318 -21.70 3.28 19.49
CA LEU A 318 -21.77 2.43 20.68
C LEU A 318 -20.61 2.71 21.64
N VAL A 319 -19.37 2.76 21.14
CA VAL A 319 -18.18 3.06 21.94
C VAL A 319 -18.28 4.46 22.56
N GLY A 320 -18.69 5.45 21.78
CA GLY A 320 -18.91 6.81 22.26
C GLY A 320 -19.97 6.88 23.36
N THR A 321 -21.09 6.16 23.19
CA THR A 321 -22.17 6.10 24.20
C THR A 321 -21.68 5.46 25.49
N ILE A 322 -20.97 4.32 25.41
CA ILE A 322 -20.38 3.65 26.58
C ILE A 322 -19.41 4.59 27.29
N TRP A 323 -18.56 5.29 26.55
CA TRP A 323 -17.61 6.22 27.12
C TRP A 323 -18.29 7.39 27.86
N ILE A 324 -19.32 7.99 27.26
CA ILE A 324 -20.13 9.05 27.87
C ILE A 324 -20.79 8.52 29.16
N VAL A 325 -21.43 7.36 29.13
CA VAL A 325 -22.08 6.78 30.31
C VAL A 325 -21.08 6.49 31.43
N LEU A 326 -19.91 5.94 31.10
CA LEU A 326 -18.89 5.60 32.11
C LEU A 326 -18.17 6.80 32.71
N HIS A 327 -18.04 7.92 31.98
CA HIS A 327 -17.23 9.07 32.39
C HIS A 327 -18.04 10.33 32.74
N HIS A 328 -19.28 10.43 32.26
CA HIS A 328 -20.19 11.56 32.50
C HIS A 328 -21.52 11.12 33.15
N GLY A 329 -21.67 9.82 33.43
CA GLY A 329 -22.82 9.24 34.11
C GLY A 329 -22.54 8.87 35.57
N VAL A 330 -22.15 9.85 36.38
CA VAL A 330 -22.57 10.06 37.79
C VAL A 330 -22.73 11.56 38.00
#